data_AF-A0A1G7C0R0-F1
#
_entry.id   AF-A0A1G7C0R0-F1
#
_cell.length_a   1.000
_cell.length_b   1.000
_cell.length_c   1.000
_cell.angle_alpha   90.00
_cell.angle_beta   90.00
_cell.angle_gamma   90.00
#
_symmetry.space_group_name_H-M   'P 1'
#
loop_
_entity.id
_entity.type
_entity.pdbx_description
1 polymer ?
#
loop_
_entity_poly.entity_id
_entity_poly.type
_entity_poly.pdbx_seq_one_letter_code
_entity_poly.pdbx_strand_id
1 'polypeptide(L)'
;MRTSTHPDTPPNSTTLPASLCQHTPPCPSADSPDREAAHVVAAHPEQGWSLPCNAVLLFDDTGELLPDGQVIAPHRPLATV
;
A
#
# COMPACT_ATOMS: atom_id res chain seq x y z
N MET A 1 -1.14 36.25 13.02
CA MET A 1 -1.81 35.57 11.89
C MET A 1 -0.83 35.48 10.75
N ARG A 2 -0.10 34.37 10.65
CA ARG A 2 0.80 34.10 9.51
C ARG A 2 0.44 32.70 9.03
N THR A 3 -0.35 32.68 7.98
CA THR A 3 -0.82 31.50 7.28
C THR A 3 0.40 30.81 6.69
N SER A 4 0.78 29.64 7.21
CA SER A 4 1.79 28.79 6.58
C SER A 4 1.19 28.19 5.33
N THR A 5 1.44 28.83 4.19
CA THR A 5 1.17 28.26 2.88
C THR A 5 2.19 27.13 2.66
N HIS A 6 1.75 25.89 2.83
CA HIS A 6 2.52 24.71 2.45
C HIS A 6 2.69 24.74 0.92
N PRO A 7 3.92 24.74 0.38
CA PRO A 7 4.11 24.64 -1.06
C PRO A 7 3.65 23.26 -1.53
N ASP A 8 2.76 23.23 -2.52
CA ASP A 8 2.38 22.04 -3.29
C ASP A 8 3.62 21.23 -3.66
N THR A 9 3.81 20.12 -2.96
CA THR A 9 4.83 19.13 -3.30
C THR A 9 4.29 18.38 -4.52
N PRO A 10 5.01 18.32 -5.65
CA PRO A 10 4.57 17.50 -6.78
C PRO A 10 4.56 16.03 -6.33
N PRO A 11 3.55 15.21 -6.68
CA PRO A 11 3.57 13.79 -6.41
C PRO A 11 4.62 13.14 -7.31
N ASN A 12 5.89 13.20 -6.90
CA ASN A 12 6.84 12.16 -7.24
C ASN A 12 6.64 11.04 -6.21
N SER A 13 5.49 10.40 -6.31
CA SER A 13 5.37 8.99 -5.97
C SER A 13 5.42 8.34 -7.32
N THR A 14 6.44 7.54 -7.61
CA THR A 14 6.39 6.64 -8.77
C THR A 14 5.36 5.55 -8.46
N THR A 15 4.11 5.96 -8.29
CA THR A 15 2.96 5.07 -8.28
C THR A 15 2.96 4.49 -9.69
N LEU A 16 3.30 3.21 -9.81
CA LEU A 16 3.10 2.50 -11.05
C LEU A 16 1.63 2.74 -11.43
N PRO A 17 1.34 3.29 -12.63
CA PRO A 17 -0.04 3.57 -13.00
C PRO A 17 -0.83 2.27 -12.85
N ALA A 18 -1.99 2.32 -12.21
CA ALA A 18 -2.94 1.19 -12.23
C ALA A 18 -3.21 0.68 -13.66
N SER A 19 -2.93 1.53 -14.66
CA SER A 19 -2.90 1.25 -16.11
C SER A 19 -1.94 0.14 -16.55
N LEU A 20 -0.93 -0.24 -15.74
CA LEU A 20 -0.03 -1.37 -16.04
C LEU A 20 -0.61 -2.72 -15.58
N CYS A 21 -1.70 -2.70 -14.81
CA CYS A 21 -2.39 -3.92 -14.41
C CYS A 21 -3.04 -4.57 -15.62
N GLN A 22 -2.57 -5.78 -15.98
CA GLN A 22 -3.14 -6.60 -17.05
C GLN A 22 -4.13 -7.66 -16.53
N HIS A 23 -4.41 -7.66 -15.23
CA HIS A 23 -5.33 -8.62 -14.59
C HIS A 23 -6.79 -8.31 -14.95
N THR A 24 -7.61 -9.36 -15.05
CA THR A 24 -9.07 -9.28 -15.25
C THR A 24 -9.76 -10.11 -14.17
N PRO A 25 -10.54 -9.51 -13.24
CA PRO A 25 -10.82 -8.07 -13.14
C PRO A 25 -9.56 -7.24 -12.80
N PRO A 26 -9.58 -5.92 -13.05
CA PRO A 26 -8.49 -5.03 -12.66
C PRO A 26 -8.23 -5.13 -11.15
N CYS A 27 -6.97 -5.05 -10.74
CA CYS A 27 -6.63 -4.98 -9.33
C CYS A 27 -7.17 -3.69 -8.69
N PRO A 28 -7.57 -3.73 -7.41
CA PRO A 28 -7.93 -2.54 -6.66
C PRO A 28 -6.75 -1.57 -6.56
N SER A 29 -7.07 -0.27 -6.50
CA SER A 29 -6.07 0.78 -6.27
C SER A 29 -5.42 0.62 -4.88
N ALA A 30 -4.20 1.13 -4.72
CA ALA A 30 -3.54 1.23 -3.41
C ALA A 30 -4.34 2.09 -2.41
N ASP A 31 -5.16 3.03 -2.86
CA ASP A 31 -6.00 3.86 -1.96
C ASP A 31 -7.32 3.17 -1.57
N SER A 32 -7.65 2.04 -2.20
CA SER A 32 -8.92 1.35 -2.00
C SER A 32 -8.98 0.64 -0.64
N PRO A 33 -10.14 0.55 0.03
CA PRO A 33 -10.26 -0.22 1.28
C PRO A 33 -10.01 -1.72 1.11
N ASP A 34 -10.09 -2.24 -0.11
CA ASP A 34 -9.82 -3.64 -0.48
C ASP A 34 -8.46 -3.80 -1.19
N ARG A 35 -7.49 -2.89 -0.98
CA ARG A 35 -6.18 -2.90 -1.66
C ARG A 35 -5.40 -4.21 -1.56
N GLU A 36 -5.58 -4.94 -0.46
CA GLU A 36 -4.98 -6.26 -0.20
C GLU A 36 -5.49 -7.36 -1.16
N ALA A 37 -6.63 -7.16 -1.83
CA ALA A 37 -7.19 -8.11 -2.80
C ALA A 37 -6.52 -8.05 -4.19
N ALA A 38 -5.53 -7.17 -4.38
CA ALA A 38 -4.74 -7.14 -5.62
C ALA A 38 -3.93 -8.43 -5.81
N HIS A 39 -3.73 -8.80 -7.08
CA HIS A 39 -2.94 -9.98 -7.42
C HIS A 39 -1.50 -9.84 -6.93
N VAL A 40 -1.02 -10.83 -6.18
CA VAL A 40 0.38 -10.96 -5.75
C VAL A 40 1.26 -11.20 -6.97
N VAL A 41 2.27 -10.34 -7.18
CA VAL A 41 3.24 -10.45 -8.28
C VAL A 41 4.63 -10.87 -7.81
N ALA A 42 4.92 -10.72 -6.51
CA ALA A 42 6.08 -11.32 -5.86
C ALA A 42 5.73 -11.71 -4.41
N ALA A 43 6.26 -12.83 -3.94
CA ALA A 43 6.06 -13.30 -2.57
C ALA A 43 7.39 -13.78 -1.99
N HIS A 44 7.68 -13.34 -0.77
CA HIS A 44 8.86 -13.72 0.00
C HIS A 44 8.44 -14.14 1.41
N PRO A 45 7.81 -15.31 1.55
CA PRO A 45 7.34 -15.80 2.85
C PRO A 45 8.49 -15.99 3.84
N GLU A 46 9.71 -16.27 3.37
CA GLU A 46 10.90 -16.35 4.22
C GLU A 46 11.32 -15.00 4.83
N GLN A 47 10.82 -13.88 4.28
CA GLN A 47 11.05 -12.52 4.75
C GLN A 47 9.77 -11.88 5.33
N GLY A 48 8.64 -12.60 5.28
CA GLY A 48 7.37 -12.17 5.83
C GLY A 48 6.63 -11.09 5.05
N TRP A 49 6.80 -11.05 3.72
CA TRP A 49 6.10 -10.08 2.88
C TRP A 49 5.67 -10.59 1.50
N SER A 50 4.68 -9.91 0.92
CA SER A 50 4.29 -10.05 -0.47
C SER A 50 4.08 -8.69 -1.13
N LEU A 51 4.34 -8.62 -2.43
CA LEU A 51 4.14 -7.43 -3.26
C LEU A 51 3.02 -7.71 -4.27
N PRO A 52 1.84 -7.12 -4.08
CA PRO A 52 0.75 -7.09 -5.04
C PRO A 52 1.00 -6.09 -6.18
N CYS A 53 0.24 -6.26 -7.26
CA CYS A 53 0.33 -5.46 -8.49
C CYS A 53 0.13 -3.95 -8.29
N ASN A 54 -0.61 -3.56 -7.25
CA ASN A 54 -0.86 -2.16 -6.90
C ASN A 54 0.25 -1.52 -6.05
N ALA A 55 1.37 -2.23 -5.86
CA ALA A 55 2.57 -1.80 -5.13
C ALA A 55 2.39 -1.55 -3.63
N VAL A 56 1.33 -2.09 -3.02
CA VAL A 56 1.15 -2.08 -1.56
C VAL A 56 1.94 -3.24 -0.94
N LEU A 57 3.06 -2.98 -0.26
CA LEU A 57 3.81 -4.08 0.36
C LEU A 57 3.04 -4.62 1.57
N LEU A 58 2.59 -5.87 1.49
CA LEU A 58 1.85 -6.54 2.55
C LEU A 58 2.81 -7.34 3.44
N PHE A 59 2.71 -7.15 4.75
CA PHE A 59 3.47 -7.90 5.74
C PHE A 59 2.60 -9.00 6.36
N ASP A 60 3.23 -10.11 6.77
CA ASP A 60 2.53 -11.25 7.39
C ASP A 60 1.79 -10.90 8.69
N ASP A 61 2.19 -9.80 9.35
CA ASP A 61 1.52 -9.31 10.55
C ASP A 61 0.31 -8.40 10.26
N THR A 62 -0.15 -8.34 9.00
CA THR A 62 -1.21 -7.45 8.46
C THR A 62 -0.82 -5.98 8.36
N GLY A 63 0.44 -5.62 8.59
CA GLY A 63 0.94 -4.29 8.27
C GLY A 63 1.01 -4.06 6.76
N GLU A 64 0.94 -2.80 6.34
CA GLU A 64 1.06 -2.41 4.94
C GLU A 64 1.99 -1.20 4.77
N LEU A 65 2.76 -1.17 3.68
CA LEU A 65 3.48 0.02 3.22
C LEU A 65 2.92 0.44 1.87
N LEU A 66 2.27 1.61 1.83
CA LEU A 66 1.66 2.17 0.63
C LEU A 66 2.73 2.72 -0.33
N PRO A 67 2.40 2.89 -1.63
CA PRO A 67 3.34 3.39 -2.63
C PRO A 67 3.88 4.81 -2.36
N ASP A 68 3.15 5.61 -1.57
CA ASP A 68 3.56 6.95 -1.14
C ASP A 68 4.43 6.94 0.14
N GLY A 69 4.71 5.76 0.68
CA GLY A 69 5.49 5.57 1.89
C GLY A 69 4.68 5.64 3.20
N GLN A 70 3.36 5.81 3.13
CA GLN A 70 2.52 5.71 4.33
C GLN A 70 2.53 4.29 4.90
N VAL A 71 2.58 4.19 6.22
CA VAL A 71 2.54 2.92 6.95
C VAL A 71 1.16 2.71 7.54
N ILE A 72 0.56 1.56 7.24
CA ILE A 72 -0.65 1.06 7.91
C ILE A 72 -0.20 0.07 8.97
N ALA A 73 -0.57 0.37 10.21
CA ALA A 73 -0.17 -0.45 11.35
C ALA A 73 -0.87 -1.83 11.30
N PRO A 74 -0.18 -2.90 11.71
CA PRO A 74 -0.75 -4.24 11.78
C PRO A 74 -1.96 -4.29 12.71
N HIS A 75 -2.99 -5.04 12.30
CA HIS A 75 -4.17 -5.37 13.09
C HIS A 75 -3.84 -6.42 14.16
N ARG A 76 -3.16 -5.99 15.22
CA ARG A 76 -2.95 -6.82 16.41
C ARG A 76 -4.16 -6.72 17.34
N PRO A 77 -4.71 -7.85 17.84
CA PRO A 77 -5.58 -7.78 19.00
C PRO A 77 -4.86 -7.04 20.12
N LEU A 78 -5.47 -5.99 20.66
CA LEU A 78 -4.99 -5.37 21.89
C LEU A 78 -4.95 -6.47 22.95
N ALA A 79 -3.78 -6.72 23.53
CA ALA A 79 -3.68 -7.62 24.66
C ALA A 79 -4.57 -7.03 25.77
N THR A 80 -5.66 -7.71 26.10
CA THR A 80 -6.44 -7.40 27.30
C THR A 80 -5.54 -7.71 28.49
N VAL A 81 -5.07 -6.67 29.16
CA VAL A 81 -4.35 -6.77 30.44
C VAL A 81 -5.37 -6.91 31.58
#